data_AF-A0A2W4P9L8-F1
#
_entry.id   AF-A0A2W4P9L8-F1
#
_cell.length_a   1.000
_cell.length_b   1.000
_cell.length_c   1.000
_cell.angle_alpha   90.00
_cell.angle_beta   90.00
_cell.angle_gamma   90.00
#
_symmetry.space_group_name_H-M   'P 1'
#
loop_
_entity.id
_entity.type
_entity.pdbx_description
1 polymer ?
#
loop_
_entity_poly.entity_id
_entity_poly.type
_entity_poly.pdbx_seq_one_letter_code
_entity_poly.pdbx_strand_id
1 'polypeptide(L)'
;ATLQTYAGTLLLVSHDRTFLDNVVTQTLVAEGDGVWREYVGGYSDWLAQRPAPQTPAAKPSRPVARSPGPAAAQPRPPQRVKLSYNETRELERLPAQIEALEREQAELHARMSSADYYKQGAEQMRADAVRAAEIEQALGAMLERWMELEERAVARR
;
A
#
# COMPACT_ATOMS: atom_id res chain seq x y z
N ALA A 1 -16.34 -20.19 -12.42
CA ALA A 1 -17.41 -19.25 -12.05
C ALA A 1 -16.75 -18.11 -11.28
N THR A 2 -16.65 -16.94 -11.90
CA THR A 2 -15.99 -15.76 -11.33
C THR A 2 -16.85 -15.21 -10.18
N LEU A 3 -16.19 -14.81 -9.08
CA LEU A 3 -16.83 -14.29 -7.85
C LEU A 3 -17.82 -13.14 -8.12
N GLN A 4 -17.66 -12.43 -9.25
CA GLN A 4 -18.57 -11.41 -9.77
C GLN A 4 -20.02 -11.88 -10.02
N THR A 5 -20.24 -13.19 -10.17
CA THR A 5 -21.59 -13.77 -10.42
C THR A 5 -22.21 -14.43 -9.20
N TYR A 6 -21.60 -14.26 -8.02
CA TYR A 6 -22.13 -14.81 -6.78
C TYR A 6 -23.40 -14.06 -6.37
N ALA A 7 -24.52 -14.79 -6.20
CA ALA A 7 -25.83 -14.21 -5.91
C ALA A 7 -26.02 -13.75 -4.45
N GLY A 8 -25.01 -13.92 -3.59
CA GLY A 8 -25.05 -13.52 -2.18
C GLY A 8 -24.13 -12.33 -1.85
N THR A 9 -24.23 -11.83 -0.62
CA THR A 9 -23.33 -10.77 -0.12
C THR A 9 -22.00 -11.40 0.33
N LEU A 10 -20.89 -10.91 -0.23
CA LEU A 10 -19.54 -11.32 0.14
C LEU A 10 -18.82 -10.15 0.80
N LEU A 11 -18.29 -10.35 2.00
CA LEU A 11 -17.37 -9.41 2.63
C LEU A 11 -15.94 -9.87 2.30
N LEU A 12 -15.21 -9.03 1.56
CA LEU A 12 -13.86 -9.34 1.07
C LEU A 12 -12.85 -8.39 1.70
N VAL A 13 -11.80 -8.96 2.29
CA VAL A 13 -10.65 -8.21 2.80
C VAL A 13 -9.44 -8.64 1.98
N SER A 14 -8.88 -7.71 1.20
CA SER A 14 -7.71 -7.96 0.36
C SER A 14 -6.77 -6.77 0.40
N HIS A 15 -5.49 -7.04 0.23
CA HIS A 15 -4.45 -6.02 0.06
C HIS A 15 -4.24 -5.66 -1.42
N ASP A 16 -4.78 -6.47 -2.34
CA ASP A 16 -4.72 -6.21 -3.78
C ASP A 16 -5.86 -5.28 -4.20
N ARG A 17 -5.50 -4.02 -4.48
CA ARG A 17 -6.40 -2.93 -4.88
C ARG A 17 -7.02 -3.17 -6.25
N THR A 18 -6.27 -3.78 -7.18
CA THR A 18 -6.78 -4.09 -8.53
C THR A 18 -7.83 -5.19 -8.45
N PHE A 19 -7.61 -6.18 -7.59
CA PHE A 19 -8.61 -7.22 -7.33
C PHE A 19 -9.87 -6.64 -6.67
N LEU A 20 -9.71 -5.75 -5.69
CA LEU A 20 -10.84 -5.04 -5.10
C LEU A 20 -11.62 -4.25 -6.14
N ASP A 21 -10.94 -3.42 -6.95
CA ASP A 21 -11.56 -2.60 -8.00
C ASP A 21 -12.36 -3.41 -9.02
N ASN A 22 -11.94 -4.64 -9.31
CA ASN A 22 -12.61 -5.49 -10.28
C ASN A 22 -13.75 -6.34 -9.71
N VAL A 23 -13.83 -6.51 -8.39
CA VAL A 23 -14.74 -7.50 -7.77
C VAL A 23 -15.75 -6.86 -6.82
N VAL A 24 -15.37 -5.80 -6.11
CA VAL A 24 -16.25 -5.16 -5.13
C VAL A 24 -17.13 -4.11 -5.78
N THR A 25 -18.40 -4.07 -5.36
CA THR A 25 -19.36 -3.05 -5.79
C THR A 25 -19.40 -1.86 -4.83
N GLN A 26 -18.92 -2.06 -3.60
CA GLN A 26 -18.93 -1.09 -2.52
C GLN A 26 -17.69 -1.31 -1.63
N THR A 27 -17.13 -0.21 -1.13
CA THR A 27 -15.93 -0.21 -0.27
C THR A 27 -16.24 0.48 1.06
N LEU A 28 -15.98 -0.22 2.17
CA LEU A 28 -16.09 0.32 3.53
C LEU A 28 -14.72 0.80 3.98
N VAL A 29 -14.62 2.08 4.38
CA VAL A 29 -13.36 2.68 4.81
C VAL A 29 -13.46 3.29 6.19
N ALA A 30 -12.47 3.00 7.03
CA ALA A 30 -12.27 3.67 8.30
C ALA A 30 -11.61 5.04 8.08
N GLU A 31 -12.30 6.13 8.43
CA GLU A 31 -11.78 7.50 8.29
C GLU A 31 -11.05 8.01 9.54
N GLY A 32 -10.94 7.17 10.58
CA GLY A 32 -10.46 7.57 11.91
C GLY A 32 -11.61 7.85 12.88
N ASP A 33 -11.28 8.02 14.16
CA ASP A 33 -12.23 8.31 15.25
C ASP A 33 -13.41 7.33 15.38
N GLY A 34 -13.23 6.08 14.93
CA GLY A 34 -14.28 5.05 14.94
C GLY A 34 -15.37 5.25 13.88
N VAL A 35 -15.18 6.19 12.94
CA VAL A 35 -16.13 6.49 11.87
C VAL A 35 -15.82 5.63 10.64
N TRP A 36 -16.81 4.84 10.23
CA TRP A 36 -16.78 4.06 9.00
C TRP A 36 -17.68 4.73 7.97
N ARG A 37 -17.19 4.86 6.74
CA ARG A 37 -17.98 5.34 5.61
C ARG A 37 -18.02 4.33 4.48
N GLU A 38 -19.18 4.25 3.86
CA GLU A 38 -19.45 3.41 2.70
C GLU A 38 -19.29 4.26 1.43
N TYR A 39 -18.51 3.74 0.48
CA TYR A 39 -18.28 4.34 -0.83
C TYR A 39 -18.78 3.37 -1.90
N VAL A 40 -19.48 3.91 -2.91
CA VAL A 40 -19.89 3.12 -4.07
C VAL A 40 -18.69 2.97 -4.99
N GLY A 41 -18.37 1.72 -5.37
CA GLY A 41 -17.24 1.37 -6.20
C GLY A 41 -16.04 0.79 -5.44
N GLY A 42 -14.94 0.65 -6.16
CA GLY A 42 -13.70 0.04 -5.67
C GLY A 42 -12.83 0.95 -4.80
N TYR A 43 -11.61 0.51 -4.56
CA TYR A 43 -10.56 1.28 -3.94
C TYR A 43 -10.24 2.58 -4.70
N SER A 44 -10.19 2.53 -6.03
CA SER A 44 -9.94 3.70 -6.88
C SER A 44 -11.06 4.74 -6.78
N ASP A 45 -12.32 4.29 -6.69
CA ASP A 45 -13.47 5.17 -6.52
C ASP A 45 -13.46 5.86 -5.15
N TRP A 46 -13.08 5.14 -4.10
CA TRP A 46 -12.86 5.73 -2.78
C TRP A 46 -11.77 6.81 -2.81
N LEU A 47 -10.63 6.55 -3.48
CA LEU A 47 -9.55 7.52 -3.64
C LEU A 47 -10.00 8.82 -4.32
N ALA A 48 -10.85 8.72 -5.34
CA ALA A 48 -11.40 9.86 -6.07
C ALA A 48 -12.45 10.64 -5.26
N GLN A 49 -13.21 9.96 -4.40
CA GLN A 49 -14.26 10.54 -3.56
C GLN A 49 -13.74 11.10 -2.24
N ARG A 50 -12.49 10.81 -1.86
CA ARG A 50 -11.93 11.30 -0.61
C ARG A 50 -11.80 12.83 -0.66
N PRO A 51 -12.39 13.57 0.29
CA PRO A 51 -12.11 14.99 0.42
C PRO A 51 -10.60 15.16 0.66
N ALA A 52 -9.97 16.06 -0.10
CA ALA A 52 -8.57 16.42 0.14
C ALA A 52 -8.43 16.80 1.62
N PRO A 53 -7.38 16.31 2.33
CA PRO A 53 -7.15 16.72 3.70
C PRO A 53 -7.15 18.25 3.73
N GLN A 54 -8.04 18.81 4.55
CA GLN A 54 -8.14 20.25 4.73
C GLN A 54 -6.84 20.71 5.39
N THR A 55 -5.86 21.07 4.57
CA THR A 55 -4.71 21.83 5.02
C THR A 55 -5.26 23.07 5.72
N PRO A 56 -4.93 23.34 7.00
CA PRO A 56 -5.44 24.51 7.68
C PRO A 56 -5.05 25.75 6.89
N ALA A 57 -6.04 26.43 6.32
CA ALA A 57 -5.85 27.68 5.62
C ALA A 57 -5.23 28.68 6.59
N ALA A 58 -3.97 29.05 6.33
CA ALA A 58 -3.30 30.11 7.05
C ALA A 58 -4.09 31.42 6.89
N LYS A 59 -4.40 32.05 8.02
CA LYS A 59 -5.20 33.28 8.14
C LYS A 59 -4.60 34.41 7.27
N PRO A 60 -5.44 35.27 6.66
CA PRO A 60 -4.96 36.37 5.83
C PRO A 60 -4.37 37.48 6.69
N SER A 61 -3.08 37.76 6.51
CA SER A 61 -2.42 38.96 7.02
C SER A 61 -2.53 40.12 6.02
N ARG A 62 -2.93 41.28 6.54
CA ARG A 62 -3.25 42.54 5.85
C ARG A 62 -2.00 43.17 5.18
N PRO A 63 -2.12 43.94 4.07
CA PRO A 63 -1.00 44.21 3.19
C PRO A 63 -0.11 45.35 3.68
N VAL A 64 1.20 45.18 3.49
CA VAL A 64 2.18 46.27 3.56
C VAL A 64 2.83 46.39 2.19
N ALA A 65 2.63 47.54 1.56
CA ALA A 65 3.28 47.93 0.33
C ALA A 65 4.77 48.23 0.58
N ARG A 66 5.67 47.67 -0.24
CA ARG A 66 6.74 48.43 -0.93
C ARG A 66 7.63 47.56 -1.84
N SER A 67 7.72 48.07 -3.07
CA SER A 67 8.83 48.05 -4.04
C SER A 67 9.10 46.82 -4.91
N PRO A 68 9.55 47.03 -6.18
CA PRO A 68 9.41 46.05 -7.26
C PRO A 68 10.69 45.24 -7.50
N GLY A 69 10.52 43.93 -7.67
CA GLY A 69 11.51 43.02 -8.25
C GLY A 69 11.41 41.59 -7.69
N PRO A 70 11.90 40.56 -8.42
CA PRO A 70 11.62 40.21 -9.81
C PRO A 70 10.36 39.32 -9.94
N ALA A 71 9.94 39.05 -11.17
CA ALA A 71 8.71 38.35 -11.54
C ALA A 71 8.41 37.07 -10.72
N ALA A 72 7.16 37.00 -10.25
CA ALA A 72 6.57 35.82 -9.61
C ALA A 72 6.73 34.59 -10.51
N ALA A 73 7.47 33.60 -10.02
CA ALA A 73 7.53 32.28 -10.62
C ALA A 73 6.16 31.62 -10.50
N GLN A 74 5.54 31.34 -11.65
CA GLN A 74 4.32 30.57 -11.75
C GLN A 74 4.53 29.18 -11.11
N PRO A 75 3.52 28.60 -10.43
CA PRO A 75 3.62 27.24 -9.90
C PRO A 75 3.84 26.29 -11.07
N ARG A 76 5.03 25.67 -11.12
CA ARG A 76 5.32 24.63 -12.11
C ARG A 76 4.35 23.46 -11.88
N PRO A 77 3.73 22.92 -12.96
CA PRO A 77 2.89 21.74 -12.84
C PRO A 77 3.71 20.57 -12.25
N PRO A 78 3.08 19.65 -11.49
CA PRO A 78 3.78 18.51 -10.92
C PRO A 78 4.41 17.69 -12.04
N GLN A 79 5.73 17.75 -12.14
CA GLN A 79 6.46 16.96 -13.13
C GLN A 79 6.40 15.51 -12.69
N ARG A 80 5.84 14.64 -13.55
CA ARG A 80 5.89 13.20 -13.39
C ARG A 80 7.36 12.77 -13.40
N VAL A 81 7.92 12.53 -12.22
CA VAL A 81 9.33 12.16 -12.06
C VAL A 81 9.50 10.73 -12.58
N LYS A 82 10.19 10.59 -13.71
CA LYS A 82 10.59 9.28 -14.26
C LYS A 82 11.33 8.48 -13.19
N LEU A 83 11.19 7.15 -13.18
CA LEU A 83 12.05 6.31 -12.33
C LEU A 83 13.53 6.63 -12.61
N SER A 84 14.27 6.82 -11.54
CA SER A 84 15.73 6.88 -11.58
C SER A 84 16.32 5.51 -11.91
N TYR A 85 17.59 5.50 -12.33
CA TYR A 85 18.33 4.26 -12.59
C TYR A 85 18.33 3.31 -11.39
N ASN A 86 18.44 3.87 -10.18
CA ASN A 86 18.43 3.09 -8.94
C ASN A 86 17.06 2.43 -8.70
N GLU A 87 15.97 3.15 -8.91
CA GLU A 87 14.60 2.63 -8.75
C GLU A 87 14.26 1.57 -9.81
N THR A 88 14.78 1.71 -11.03
CA THR A 88 14.61 0.69 -12.08
C THR A 88 15.31 -0.62 -11.68
N ARG A 89 16.54 -0.54 -11.17
CA ARG A 89 17.29 -1.71 -10.69
C ARG A 89 16.67 -2.31 -9.43
N GLU A 90 16.06 -1.49 -8.58
CA GLU A 90 15.30 -1.94 -7.41
C GLU A 90 14.08 -2.76 -7.85
N LEU A 91 13.30 -2.25 -8.79
CA LEU A 91 12.13 -2.92 -9.36
C LEU A 91 12.47 -4.30 -9.95
N GLU A 92 13.62 -4.43 -10.63
CA GLU A 92 14.10 -5.71 -11.16
C GLU A 92 14.52 -6.72 -10.07
N ARG A 93 14.91 -6.24 -8.89
CA ARG A 93 15.41 -7.08 -7.78
C ARG A 93 14.33 -7.51 -6.81
N LEU A 94 13.32 -6.67 -6.60
CA LEU A 94 12.24 -6.91 -5.64
C LEU A 94 11.56 -8.28 -5.83
N PRO A 95 11.23 -8.75 -7.05
CA PRO A 95 10.61 -10.07 -7.23
C PRO A 95 11.44 -11.23 -6.67
N ALA A 96 12.76 -11.22 -6.89
CA ALA A 96 13.65 -12.26 -6.38
C ALA A 96 13.79 -12.21 -4.85
N GLN A 97 13.73 -11.01 -4.25
CA GLN A 97 13.76 -10.84 -2.80
C GLN A 97 12.46 -11.30 -2.15
N ILE A 98 11.32 -10.99 -2.77
CA ILE A 98 9.99 -11.47 -2.35
C ILE A 98 9.96 -13.00 -2.39
N GLU A 99 10.36 -13.62 -3.51
CA GLU A 99 10.37 -15.08 -3.64
C GLU A 99 11.30 -15.77 -2.61
N ALA A 100 12.38 -15.12 -2.21
CA ALA A 100 13.27 -15.62 -1.15
C ALA A 100 12.59 -15.59 0.23
N LEU A 101 11.93 -14.48 0.57
CA LEU A 101 11.19 -14.34 1.83
C LEU A 101 9.96 -15.26 1.89
N GLU A 102 9.25 -15.45 0.78
CA GLU A 102 8.13 -16.38 0.68
C GLU A 102 8.57 -17.82 0.91
N ARG A 103 9.72 -18.22 0.34
CA ARG A 103 10.32 -19.54 0.61
C ARG A 103 10.67 -19.71 2.08
N GLU A 104 11.31 -18.71 2.69
CA GLU A 104 11.63 -18.74 4.11
C GLU A 104 10.37 -18.84 4.99
N GLN A 105 9.32 -18.08 4.66
CA GLN A 105 8.03 -18.16 5.36
C GLN A 105 7.42 -19.56 5.25
N ALA A 106 7.42 -20.15 4.05
CA ALA A 106 6.89 -21.48 3.82
C ALA A 106 7.65 -22.55 4.62
N GLU A 107 8.99 -22.48 4.64
CA GLU A 107 9.84 -23.39 5.42
C GLU A 107 9.61 -23.23 6.93
N LEU A 108 9.48 -21.99 7.41
CA LEU A 108 9.19 -21.70 8.81
C LEU A 108 7.81 -22.25 9.20
N HIS A 109 6.78 -21.98 8.41
CA HIS A 109 5.43 -22.51 8.66
C HIS A 109 5.39 -24.04 8.61
N ALA A 110 6.11 -24.66 7.67
CA ALA A 110 6.23 -26.12 7.61
C ALA A 110 6.85 -26.68 8.90
N ARG A 111 7.92 -26.06 9.42
CA ARG A 111 8.52 -26.43 10.72
C ARG A 111 7.55 -26.24 11.87
N MET A 112 6.86 -25.10 11.95
CA MET A 112 5.88 -24.79 12.98
C MET A 112 4.67 -25.74 12.98
N SER A 113 4.31 -26.27 11.81
CA SER A 113 3.23 -27.25 11.64
C SER A 113 3.65 -28.70 11.89
N SER A 114 4.93 -28.96 12.13
CA SER A 114 5.44 -30.32 12.33
C SER A 114 4.95 -30.92 13.65
N ALA A 115 4.72 -32.24 13.65
CA ALA A 115 4.23 -32.96 14.83
C ALA A 115 5.19 -32.89 16.02
N ASP A 116 6.49 -32.61 15.81
CA ASP A 116 7.49 -32.49 16.87
C ASP A 116 7.78 -31.04 17.28
N TYR A 117 7.11 -30.06 16.68
CA TYR A 117 7.37 -28.63 16.91
C TYR A 117 7.22 -28.23 18.38
N TYR A 118 6.20 -28.74 19.07
CA TYR A 118 5.97 -28.46 20.49
C TYR A 118 7.11 -28.93 21.41
N LYS A 119 8.03 -29.77 20.91
CA LYS A 119 9.21 -30.26 21.67
C LYS A 119 10.41 -29.32 21.58
N GLN A 120 10.41 -28.33 20.69
CA GLN A 120 11.56 -27.45 20.44
C GLN A 120 11.81 -26.42 21.56
N GLY A 121 10.92 -26.35 22.55
CA GLY A 121 11.06 -25.48 23.71
C GLY A 121 10.56 -24.05 23.48
N ALA A 122 10.18 -23.37 24.56
CA ALA A 122 9.51 -22.07 24.48
C ALA A 122 10.38 -20.96 23.87
N GLU A 123 11.70 -21.06 23.95
CA GLU A 123 12.62 -20.08 23.35
C GLU A 123 12.59 -20.15 21.82
N GLN A 124 12.77 -21.36 21.25
CA GLN A 124 12.73 -21.56 19.80
C GLN A 124 11.36 -21.19 19.22
N MET A 125 10.27 -21.56 19.90
CA MET A 125 8.93 -21.20 19.46
C MET A 125 8.68 -19.68 19.44
N ARG A 126 9.27 -18.94 20.38
CA ARG A 126 9.23 -17.47 20.38
C ARG A 126 10.08 -16.89 19.26
N ALA A 127 11.27 -17.41 19.04
CA ALA A 127 12.15 -16.97 17.96
C ALA A 127 11.48 -17.17 16.58
N ASP A 128 10.85 -18.33 16.37
CA ASP A 128 10.12 -18.64 15.15
C ASP A 128 8.91 -17.72 14.97
N ALA A 129 8.15 -17.45 16.04
CA ALA A 129 7.04 -16.50 15.98
C ALA A 129 7.48 -15.06 15.66
N VAL A 130 8.59 -14.60 16.24
CA VAL A 130 9.19 -13.30 15.93
C VAL A 130 9.63 -13.27 14.46
N ARG A 131 10.31 -14.31 14.00
CA ARG A 131 10.80 -14.38 12.62
C ARG A 131 9.65 -14.40 11.61
N ALA A 132 8.57 -15.12 11.91
CA ALA A 132 7.37 -15.13 11.07
C ALA A 132 6.78 -13.71 10.91
N ALA A 133 6.65 -12.97 12.02
CA ALA A 133 6.14 -11.61 12.00
C ALA A 133 7.08 -10.64 11.24
N GLU A 134 8.40 -10.78 11.39
CA GLU A 134 9.38 -10.00 10.62
C GLU A 134 9.27 -10.24 9.11
N ILE A 135 9.14 -11.51 8.70
CA ILE A 135 9.01 -11.88 7.29
C ILE A 135 7.70 -11.31 6.72
N GLU A 136 6.59 -11.41 7.47
CA GLU A 136 5.29 -10.86 7.07
C GLU A 136 5.37 -9.34 6.86
N GLN A 137 5.98 -8.60 7.80
CA GLN A 137 6.18 -7.15 7.66
C GLN A 137 7.09 -6.81 6.49
N ALA A 138 8.19 -7.55 6.30
CA ALA A 138 9.13 -7.32 5.21
C ALA A 138 8.49 -7.57 3.84
N LEU A 139 7.73 -8.67 3.70
CA LEU A 139 6.98 -8.98 2.48
C LEU A 139 5.96 -7.88 2.17
N GLY A 140 5.18 -7.44 3.17
CA GLY A 140 4.22 -6.35 3.00
C GLY A 140 4.88 -5.06 2.49
N ALA A 141 5.98 -4.65 3.11
CA ALA A 141 6.73 -3.45 2.70
C ALA A 141 7.35 -3.58 1.29
N MET A 142 7.90 -4.75 0.96
CA MET A 142 8.48 -5.01 -0.36
C MET A 142 7.42 -5.02 -1.46
N LEU A 143 6.26 -5.62 -1.20
CA LEU A 143 5.13 -5.63 -2.13
C LEU A 143 4.60 -4.22 -2.37
N GLU A 144 4.43 -3.42 -1.31
CA GLU A 144 4.01 -2.01 -1.44
C GLU A 144 5.01 -1.21 -2.28
N ARG A 145 6.31 -1.37 -2.00
CA ARG A 145 7.37 -0.72 -2.76
C ARG A 145 7.39 -1.16 -4.23
N TRP A 146 7.23 -2.45 -4.49
CA TRP A 146 7.18 -2.99 -5.84
C TRP A 146 6.00 -2.41 -6.62
N MET A 147 4.81 -2.35 -6.00
CA MET A 147 3.62 -1.75 -6.61
C MET A 147 3.81 -0.26 -6.92
N GLU A 148 4.40 0.52 -5.99
CA GLU A 148 4.68 1.95 -6.20
C GLU A 148 5.58 2.16 -7.43
N LEU A 149 6.63 1.34 -7.55
CA LEU A 149 7.58 1.41 -8.65
C LEU A 149 6.96 0.95 -9.98
N GLU A 150 6.14 -0.10 -9.98
CA GLU A 150 5.38 -0.55 -11.15
C GLU A 150 4.38 0.54 -11.62
N GLU A 151 3.63 1.16 -10.71
CA GLU A 151 2.68 2.22 -11.07
C GLU A 151 3.37 3.40 -11.75
N ARG A 152 4.52 3.82 -11.19
CA ARG A 152 5.36 4.89 -11.76
C ARG A 152 6.00 4.47 -13.09
N ALA A 153 6.26 3.18 -13.29
CA ALA A 153 6.79 2.63 -14.55
C ALA A 153 5.71 2.55 -15.64
N VAL A 154 4.47 2.21 -15.28
CA VAL A 154 3.32 2.15 -16.20
C VAL A 154 2.84 3.54 -16.59
N ALA A 155 2.80 4.51 -15.68
CA ALA A 155 2.42 5.91 -15.96
C ALA A 155 3.34 6.64 -16.97
N ARG A 156 4.42 5.98 -17.41
CA ARG A 156 5.36 6.39 -18.45
C ARG A 156 4.96 5.91 -19.86
N ARG A 157 4.15 4.85 -20.00
CA ARG A 157 3.64 4.36 -21.29
C ARG A 157 2.40 5.14 -21.71
#